data_AF-D7GWN9-F1
#
_entry.id   AF-D7GWN9-F1
#
_cell.length_a   1.000
_cell.length_b   1.000
_cell.length_c   1.000
_cell.angle_alpha   90.00
_cell.angle_beta   90.00
_cell.angle_gamma   90.00
#
_symmetry.space_group_name_H-M   'P 1'
#
loop_
_entity.id
_entity.type
_entity.pdbx_description
1 polymer ?
#
loop_
_entity_poly.entity_id
_entity_poly.type
_entity_poly.pdbx_seq_one_letter_code
_entity_poly.pdbx_strand_id
1 'polypeptide(L)'
;MKIQDAKKAYAAQMDTLWTRKRDLSQALKNCQQGGAPNVDRVEISRELSAVDAQYNEAQGVMESIIERETAIHNAEVAKQQGNALSKAAEEMGKMLEIYHRIASGGQVPPEDEQRLMEYNHELYMAAKTAAMLQEGDGEKYDSLFEDEEEKNGEEKTASEIAGEAEISVPGGGGDAGLDIASE
;
A
#
# COMPACT_ATOMS: atom_id res chain seq x y z
N MET A 1 -2.06 -2.19 17.43
CA MET A 1 -3.38 -2.13 16.73
C MET A 1 -3.13 -2.03 15.23
N LYS A 2 -4.12 -2.31 14.37
CA LYS A 2 -3.94 -2.10 12.92
C LYS A 2 -3.92 -0.61 12.59
N ILE A 3 -3.18 -0.22 11.55
CA ILE A 3 -3.11 1.16 11.06
C ILE A 3 -4.50 1.72 10.74
N GLN A 4 -5.36 0.94 10.08
CA GLN A 4 -6.73 1.37 9.76
C GLN A 4 -7.57 1.67 11.01
N ASP A 5 -7.38 0.89 12.08
CA ASP A 5 -8.11 1.06 13.34
C ASP A 5 -7.57 2.28 14.09
N ALA A 6 -6.26 2.47 14.10
CA ALA A 6 -5.60 3.64 14.67
C ALA A 6 -6.09 4.94 14.00
N LYS A 7 -6.13 4.98 12.66
CA LYS A 7 -6.65 6.15 11.91
C LYS A 7 -8.09 6.46 12.27
N LYS A 8 -8.95 5.45 12.34
CA LYS A 8 -10.37 5.64 12.74
C LYS A 8 -10.48 6.20 14.15
N ALA A 9 -9.71 5.66 15.10
CA ALA A 9 -9.71 6.11 16.49
C ALA A 9 -9.26 7.58 16.63
N TYR A 10 -8.12 7.94 16.04
CA TYR A 10 -7.60 9.30 16.12
C TYR A 10 -8.46 10.30 15.34
N ALA A 11 -9.09 9.89 14.24
CA ALA A 11 -10.04 10.75 13.52
C ALA A 11 -11.27 11.08 14.39
N ALA A 12 -11.82 10.09 15.08
CA ALA A 12 -12.93 10.30 16.02
C ALA A 12 -12.53 11.18 17.23
N GLN A 13 -11.32 10.99 17.75
CA GLN A 13 -10.77 11.83 18.81
C GLN A 13 -10.63 13.29 18.36
N MET A 14 -10.08 13.53 17.17
CA MET A 14 -9.91 14.87 16.63
C MET A 14 -11.25 15.56 16.36
N ASP A 15 -12.27 14.85 15.87
CA ASP A 15 -13.62 15.40 15.68
C ASP A 15 -14.27 15.83 17.02
N THR A 16 -14.07 15.02 18.07
CA THR A 16 -14.53 15.33 19.43
C THR A 16 -13.83 16.58 19.98
N LEU A 17 -12.50 16.65 19.83
CA LEU A 17 -11.71 17.81 20.27
C LEU A 17 -12.07 19.07 19.48
N TRP A 18 -12.32 18.94 18.18
CA TRP A 18 -12.73 20.06 17.33
C TRP A 18 -14.10 20.60 17.75
N THR A 19 -15.06 19.72 18.02
CA THR A 19 -16.38 20.10 18.53
C THR A 19 -16.25 20.83 19.87
N ARG A 20 -15.48 20.28 20.81
CA ARG A 20 -15.24 20.91 22.13
C ARG A 20 -14.57 22.28 21.98
N LYS A 21 -13.57 22.42 21.11
CA LYS A 21 -12.90 23.69 20.80
C LYS A 21 -13.89 24.73 20.28
N ARG A 22 -14.78 24.32 19.36
CA ARG A 22 -15.81 25.19 18.78
C ARG A 22 -16.77 25.70 19.86
N ASP A 23 -17.24 24.81 20.72
CA ASP A 23 -18.23 25.13 21.76
C ASP A 23 -17.61 26.06 22.83
N LEU A 24 -16.37 25.78 23.28
CA LEU A 24 -15.62 26.66 24.19
C LEU A 24 -15.36 28.04 23.56
N SER A 25 -15.02 28.08 22.27
CA SER A 25 -14.83 29.35 21.54
C SER A 25 -16.12 30.16 21.47
N GLN A 26 -17.26 29.51 21.28
CA GLN A 26 -18.56 30.17 21.24
C GLN A 26 -18.99 30.66 22.64
N ALA A 27 -18.80 29.84 23.68
CA ALA A 27 -19.05 30.23 25.06
C ALA A 27 -18.22 31.47 25.46
N LEU A 28 -16.94 31.52 25.07
CA LEU A 28 -16.06 32.66 25.32
C LEU A 28 -16.57 33.94 24.63
N LYS A 29 -16.98 33.85 23.36
CA LYS A 29 -17.57 34.98 22.61
C LYS A 29 -18.86 35.49 23.26
N ASN A 30 -19.74 34.58 23.67
CA ASN A 30 -21.00 34.93 24.33
C ASN A 30 -20.76 35.62 25.68
N CYS A 31 -19.75 35.17 26.43
CA CYS A 31 -19.33 35.83 27.67
C CYS A 31 -18.83 37.25 27.39
N GLN A 32 -18.03 37.46 26.34
CA GLN A 32 -17.48 38.77 25.94
C GLN A 32 -18.57 39.79 25.59
N GLN A 33 -19.69 39.36 25.01
CA GLN A 33 -20.80 40.21 24.60
C GLN A 33 -21.76 40.61 25.74
N GLY A 34 -21.41 40.30 27.01
CA GLY A 34 -22.16 40.74 28.19
C GLY A 34 -23.35 39.85 28.58
N GLY A 35 -23.46 38.64 27.99
CA GLY A 35 -24.63 37.77 28.16
C GLY A 35 -24.69 36.95 29.45
N ALA A 36 -23.61 36.83 30.24
CA ALA A 36 -23.61 35.98 31.44
C ALA A 36 -22.75 36.57 32.58
N PRO A 37 -23.35 36.99 33.71
CA PRO A 37 -22.65 37.68 34.79
C PRO A 37 -21.82 36.76 35.72
N ASN A 38 -21.74 35.45 35.45
CA ASN A 38 -21.16 34.48 36.40
C ASN A 38 -20.35 33.34 35.73
N VAL A 39 -19.72 33.61 34.59
CA VAL A 39 -18.90 32.63 33.88
C VAL A 39 -17.43 32.99 34.01
N ASP A 40 -16.61 32.06 34.52
CA ASP A 40 -15.17 32.25 34.64
C ASP A 40 -14.50 32.18 33.26
N ARG A 41 -14.28 33.37 32.68
CA ARG A 41 -13.62 33.52 31.37
C ARG A 41 -12.19 32.99 31.38
N VAL A 42 -11.51 33.03 32.52
CA VAL A 42 -10.13 32.54 32.65
C VAL A 42 -10.13 31.01 32.58
N GLU A 43 -11.09 30.38 33.24
CA GLU A 43 -11.29 28.93 33.18
C GLU A 43 -11.58 28.44 31.76
N ILE A 44 -12.55 29.07 31.05
CA ILE A 44 -12.85 28.72 29.65
C ILE A 44 -11.63 28.88 28.74
N SER A 45 -10.85 29.95 28.92
CA SER A 45 -9.65 30.19 28.11
C SER A 45 -8.57 29.15 28.38
N ARG A 46 -8.42 28.73 29.64
CA ARG A 46 -7.50 27.66 30.04
C ARG A 46 -7.90 26.32 29.44
N GLU A 47 -9.19 25.97 29.50
CA GLU A 47 -9.70 24.75 28.88
C GLU A 47 -9.50 24.76 27.37
N LEU A 48 -9.77 25.88 26.70
CA LEU A 48 -9.57 26.02 25.26
C LEU A 48 -8.10 25.79 24.88
N SER A 49 -7.16 26.36 25.64
CA SER A 49 -5.73 26.12 25.43
C SER A 49 -5.34 24.65 25.64
N ALA A 50 -5.96 23.96 26.61
CA ALA A 50 -5.69 22.55 26.86
C ALA A 50 -6.24 21.65 25.74
N VAL A 51 -7.46 21.91 25.27
CA VAL A 51 -8.07 21.21 24.14
C VAL A 51 -7.28 21.45 22.85
N ASP A 52 -6.76 22.66 22.64
CA ASP A 52 -5.88 22.97 21.51
C ASP A 52 -4.57 22.18 21.54
N ALA A 53 -3.95 22.05 22.71
CA ALA A 53 -2.76 21.22 22.86
C ALA A 53 -3.05 19.75 22.53
N GLN A 54 -4.14 19.20 23.09
CA GLN A 54 -4.57 17.81 22.81
C GLN A 54 -4.91 17.59 21.33
N TYR A 55 -5.52 18.57 20.67
CA TYR A 55 -5.82 18.49 19.24
C TYR A 55 -4.54 18.43 18.41
N ASN A 56 -3.56 19.29 18.72
CA ASN A 56 -2.28 19.31 18.02
C ASN A 56 -1.49 18.01 18.24
N GLU A 57 -1.52 17.45 19.45
CA GLU A 57 -0.92 16.15 19.75
C GLU A 57 -1.59 15.02 18.95
N ALA A 58 -2.92 14.96 18.96
CA ALA A 58 -3.69 13.98 18.20
C ALA A 58 -3.45 14.10 16.68
N GLN A 59 -3.31 15.33 16.18
CA GLN A 59 -2.96 15.60 14.79
C GLN A 59 -1.55 15.09 14.46
N GLY A 60 -0.54 15.40 15.27
CA GLY A 60 0.84 14.92 15.04
C GLY A 60 0.92 13.40 15.06
N VAL A 61 0.14 12.75 15.93
CA VAL A 61 0.01 11.30 15.94
C VAL A 61 -0.65 10.78 14.66
N MET A 62 -1.75 11.39 14.21
CA MET A 62 -2.41 11.04 12.95
C MET A 62 -1.45 11.15 11.76
N GLU A 63 -0.67 12.22 11.68
CA GLU A 63 0.35 12.43 10.65
C GLU A 63 1.37 11.29 10.67
N SER A 64 1.88 10.90 11.83
CA SER A 64 2.82 9.77 11.96
C SER A 64 2.21 8.42 11.50
N ILE A 65 0.92 8.20 11.73
CA ILE A 65 0.21 6.99 11.29
C ILE A 65 0.10 6.99 9.76
N ILE A 66 -0.25 8.11 9.15
CA ILE A 66 -0.37 8.27 7.69
C ILE A 66 0.99 8.11 7.01
N GLU A 67 2.05 8.67 7.59
CA GLU A 67 3.42 8.49 7.09
C GLU A 67 3.82 7.01 7.08
N ARG A 68 3.52 6.28 8.17
CA ARG A 68 3.81 4.85 8.27
C ARG A 68 3.03 4.03 7.25
N GLU A 69 1.73 4.30 7.10
CA GLU A 69 0.87 3.65 6.11
C GLU A 69 1.39 3.88 4.69
N THR A 70 1.75 5.13 4.38
CA THR A 70 2.28 5.52 3.07
C THR A 70 3.61 4.83 2.78
N ALA A 71 4.51 4.75 3.77
CA ALA A 71 5.78 4.05 3.63
C ALA A 71 5.59 2.55 3.32
N ILE A 72 4.66 1.89 4.01
CA ILE A 72 4.36 0.47 3.78
C ILE A 72 3.71 0.26 2.42
N HIS A 73 2.75 1.12 2.05
CA HIS A 73 2.11 1.08 0.75
C HIS A 73 3.15 1.21 -0.38
N ASN A 74 4.02 2.21 -0.32
CA ASN A 74 5.04 2.44 -1.34
C ASN A 74 6.05 1.28 -1.42
N ALA A 75 6.42 0.68 -0.28
CA ALA A 75 7.30 -0.48 -0.25
C ALA A 75 6.66 -1.69 -0.93
N GLU A 76 5.37 -1.95 -0.68
CA GLU A 76 4.68 -3.08 -1.30
C GLU A 76 4.42 -2.85 -2.79
N VAL A 77 4.08 -1.63 -3.20
CA VAL A 77 4.00 -1.27 -4.63
C VAL A 77 5.33 -1.50 -5.33
N ALA A 78 6.45 -1.05 -4.74
CA ALA A 78 7.78 -1.26 -5.31
C ALA A 78 8.12 -2.75 -5.44
N LYS A 79 7.75 -3.55 -4.44
CA LYS A 79 7.94 -5.01 -4.46
C LYS A 79 7.09 -5.68 -5.55
N GLN A 80 5.82 -5.30 -5.69
CA GLN A 80 4.93 -5.82 -6.73
C GLN A 80 5.43 -5.46 -8.13
N GLN A 81 5.86 -4.21 -8.33
CA GLN A 81 6.48 -3.77 -9.58
C GLN A 81 7.79 -4.52 -9.88
N GLY A 82 8.63 -4.72 -8.86
CA GLY A 82 9.85 -5.50 -8.98
C GLY A 82 9.59 -6.96 -9.37
N ASN A 83 8.60 -7.59 -8.73
CA ASN A 83 8.18 -8.95 -9.07
C ASN A 83 7.60 -9.03 -10.49
N ALA A 84 6.77 -8.07 -10.89
CA ALA A 84 6.24 -7.99 -12.25
C ALA A 84 7.36 -7.82 -13.29
N LEU A 85 8.34 -6.95 -13.01
CA LEU A 85 9.50 -6.76 -13.88
C LEU A 85 10.37 -8.02 -13.96
N SER A 86 10.58 -8.73 -12.83
CA SER A 86 11.31 -10.00 -12.81
C SER A 86 10.62 -11.05 -13.67
N LYS A 87 9.31 -11.24 -13.47
CA LYS A 87 8.50 -12.17 -14.28
C LYS A 87 8.55 -11.82 -15.77
N ALA A 88 8.41 -10.54 -16.11
CA ALA A 88 8.51 -10.08 -17.49
C ALA A 88 9.91 -10.32 -18.09
N ALA A 89 10.98 -10.13 -17.31
CA ALA A 89 12.35 -10.41 -17.75
C ALA A 89 12.61 -11.91 -17.92
N GLU A 90 12.09 -12.74 -17.01
CA GLU A 90 12.13 -14.20 -17.11
C GLU A 90 11.39 -14.69 -18.37
N GLU A 91 10.18 -14.19 -18.59
CA GLU A 91 9.38 -14.49 -19.79
C GLU A 91 10.11 -14.06 -21.07
N MET A 92 10.64 -12.83 -21.11
CA MET A 92 11.45 -12.36 -22.23
C MET A 92 12.69 -13.23 -22.46
N GLY A 93 13.37 -13.66 -21.39
CA GLY A 93 14.49 -14.59 -21.46
C GLY A 93 14.11 -15.94 -22.08
N LYS A 94 12.98 -16.51 -21.67
CA LYS A 94 12.42 -17.74 -22.25
C LYS A 94 12.07 -17.55 -23.73
N MET A 95 11.47 -16.42 -24.12
CA MET A 95 11.15 -16.14 -25.52
C MET A 95 12.41 -15.99 -26.39
N LEU A 96 13.46 -15.32 -25.90
CA LEU A 96 14.73 -15.21 -26.59
C LEU A 96 15.44 -16.56 -26.73
N GLU A 97 15.32 -17.43 -25.73
CA GLU A 97 15.83 -18.80 -25.77
C GLU A 97 15.06 -19.65 -26.81
N ILE A 98 13.73 -19.59 -26.85
CA ILE A 98 12.92 -20.26 -27.89
C ILE A 98 13.30 -19.75 -29.28
N TYR A 99 13.45 -18.43 -29.44
CA TYR A 99 13.95 -17.84 -30.67
C TYR A 99 15.30 -18.46 -31.05
N HIS A 100 16.25 -18.56 -30.12
CA HIS A 100 17.57 -19.11 -30.40
C HIS A 100 17.51 -20.59 -30.79
N ARG A 101 16.70 -21.39 -30.10
CA ARG A 101 16.48 -22.81 -30.40
C ARG A 101 15.91 -22.99 -31.81
N ILE A 102 14.90 -22.19 -32.20
CA ILE A 102 14.35 -22.24 -33.56
C ILE A 102 15.40 -21.76 -34.58
N ALA A 103 16.04 -20.61 -34.34
CA ALA A 103 16.98 -20.01 -35.28
C ALA A 103 18.23 -20.88 -35.55
N SER A 104 18.60 -21.73 -34.58
CA SER A 104 19.68 -22.73 -34.73
C SER A 104 19.24 -24.01 -35.46
N GLY A 105 17.99 -24.09 -35.92
CA GLY A 105 17.43 -25.27 -36.58
C GLY A 105 16.85 -26.31 -35.62
N GLY A 106 16.86 -26.04 -34.31
CA GLY A 106 16.33 -26.92 -33.27
C GLY A 106 14.81 -27.06 -33.30
N GLN A 107 14.33 -28.22 -32.85
CA GLN A 107 12.92 -28.54 -32.69
C GLN A 107 12.48 -28.18 -31.26
N VAL A 108 11.67 -27.13 -31.15
CA VAL A 108 11.02 -26.73 -29.90
C VAL A 108 9.60 -27.32 -29.81
N PRO A 109 9.03 -27.45 -28.60
CA PRO A 109 7.64 -27.90 -28.45
C PRO A 109 6.65 -26.93 -29.12
N PRO A 110 5.51 -27.42 -29.64
CA PRO A 110 4.52 -26.58 -30.31
C PRO A 110 3.97 -25.44 -29.45
N GLU A 111 3.81 -25.67 -28.14
CA GLU A 111 3.30 -24.66 -27.21
C GLU A 111 4.29 -23.50 -27.04
N ASP A 112 5.57 -23.78 -26.89
CA ASP A 112 6.66 -22.79 -26.82
C ASP A 112 6.77 -22.01 -28.14
N GLU A 113 6.68 -22.70 -29.27
CA GLU A 113 6.69 -22.07 -30.59
C GLU A 113 5.51 -21.10 -30.78
N GLN A 114 4.31 -21.54 -30.38
CA GLN A 114 3.10 -20.71 -30.42
C GLN A 114 3.23 -19.50 -29.49
N ARG A 115 3.77 -19.67 -28.28
CA ARG A 115 4.01 -18.56 -27.36
C ARG A 115 4.95 -17.51 -27.95
N LEU A 116 6.04 -17.90 -28.61
CA LEU A 116 6.93 -16.94 -29.29
C LEU A 116 6.19 -16.19 -30.42
N MET A 117 5.35 -16.90 -31.18
CA MET A 117 4.54 -16.31 -32.25
C MET A 117 3.54 -15.28 -31.71
N GLU A 118 2.89 -15.57 -30.58
CA GLU A 118 1.95 -14.67 -29.89
C GLU A 118 2.67 -13.49 -29.24
N TYR A 119 3.84 -13.72 -28.66
CA TYR A 119 4.68 -12.68 -28.05
C TYR A 119 5.19 -11.68 -29.09
N ASN A 120 5.79 -12.18 -30.19
CA ASN A 120 6.26 -11.35 -31.28
C ASN A 120 6.38 -12.16 -32.59
N HIS A 121 5.43 -11.95 -33.50
CA HIS A 121 5.39 -12.62 -34.79
C HIS A 121 6.63 -12.36 -35.66
N GLU A 122 7.21 -11.16 -35.62
CA GLU A 122 8.41 -10.83 -36.40
C GLU A 122 9.64 -11.60 -35.90
N LEU A 123 9.82 -11.69 -34.58
CA LEU A 123 10.88 -12.52 -33.99
C LEU A 123 10.72 -13.98 -34.40
N TYR A 124 9.51 -14.52 -34.32
CA TYR A 124 9.23 -15.88 -34.77
C TYR A 124 9.60 -16.11 -36.25
N MET A 125 9.17 -15.22 -37.16
CA MET A 125 9.49 -15.33 -38.58
C MET A 125 10.98 -15.19 -38.88
N ALA A 126 11.68 -14.31 -38.15
CA ALA A 126 13.13 -14.17 -38.24
C ALA A 126 13.83 -15.47 -37.79
N ALA A 127 13.33 -16.10 -36.71
CA ALA A 127 13.85 -17.37 -36.23
C ALA A 127 13.69 -18.48 -37.29
N LYS A 128 12.48 -18.64 -37.86
CA LYS A 128 12.22 -19.61 -38.92
C LYS A 128 13.07 -19.37 -40.17
N THR A 129 13.28 -18.11 -40.54
CA THR A 129 14.13 -17.76 -41.69
C THR A 129 15.60 -18.13 -41.43
N ALA A 130 16.11 -17.88 -40.22
CA ALA A 130 17.45 -18.29 -39.83
C ALA A 130 17.61 -19.81 -39.79
N ALA A 131 16.59 -20.54 -39.31
CA ALA A 131 16.56 -22.00 -39.29
C ALA A 131 16.72 -22.61 -40.69
N MET A 132 16.09 -22.01 -41.72
CA MET A 132 16.20 -22.46 -43.12
C MET A 132 17.61 -22.33 -43.70
N LEU A 133 18.47 -21.53 -43.08
CA LEU A 133 19.86 -21.33 -43.50
C LEU A 133 20.84 -22.26 -42.75
N GLN A 134 20.37 -23.03 -41.77
CA GLN A 134 21.18 -24.02 -41.05
C GLN A 134 21.25 -25.34 -41.80
N GLU A 135 22.42 -25.99 -41.75
CA GLU A 135 22.63 -27.32 -42.31
C GLU A 135 22.62 -28.36 -41.19
N GLY A 136 21.69 -29.32 -41.26
CA GLY A 136 21.58 -30.45 -40.32
C GLY A 136 20.21 -30.58 -39.66
N ASP A 137 19.95 -31.74 -39.07
CA ASP A 137 18.79 -31.95 -38.19
C ASP A 137 19.12 -31.36 -36.82
N GLY A 138 18.37 -30.33 -36.40
CA GLY A 138 18.61 -29.68 -35.12
C GLY A 138 18.19 -30.51 -33.90
N GLU A 139 18.72 -30.12 -32.74
CA GLU A 139 18.43 -30.72 -31.44
C GLU A 139 16.94 -30.59 -31.07
N LYS A 140 16.41 -31.57 -30.33
CA LYS A 140 15.06 -31.50 -29.75
C LYS A 140 15.14 -30.92 -28.34
N TYR A 141 14.28 -29.96 -28.04
CA TYR A 141 14.23 -29.29 -26.75
C TYR A 141 12.93 -29.58 -26.01
N ASP A 142 13.03 -29.62 -24.68
CA ASP A 142 11.86 -29.66 -23.78
C ASP A 142 11.31 -28.24 -23.56
N SER A 143 10.06 -28.16 -23.08
CA SER A 143 9.35 -26.88 -22.90
C SER A 143 9.96 -26.04 -21.78
N LEU A 144 10.02 -24.72 -21.99
CA LEU A 144 10.45 -23.76 -20.97
C LEU A 144 9.33 -23.35 -19.99
N PHE A 145 8.10 -23.84 -20.20
CA PHE A 145 6.90 -23.36 -19.51
C PHE A 145 6.11 -24.43 -18.73
N GLU A 146 6.62 -25.66 -18.59
CA GLU A 146 5.95 -26.77 -17.90
C GLU A 146 5.60 -26.49 -16.42
N ASP A 147 6.38 -25.68 -15.70
CA ASP A 147 6.24 -25.49 -14.24
C ASP A 147 5.30 -24.33 -13.80
N GLU A 148 4.62 -23.62 -14.72
CA GLU A 148 3.91 -22.36 -14.40
C GLU A 148 2.42 -22.50 -14.03
N GLU A 149 1.82 -23.70 -14.05
CA GLU A 149 0.36 -23.89 -13.89
C GLU A 149 -0.21 -23.63 -12.47
N GLU A 150 0.60 -23.43 -11.42
CA GLU A 150 0.11 -23.67 -10.04
C GLU A 150 0.03 -22.46 -9.07
N LYS A 151 -0.03 -21.21 -9.52
CA LYS A 151 -0.10 -20.04 -8.61
C LYS A 151 -1.19 -19.03 -8.93
N ASN A 152 -2.45 -19.40 -8.74
CA ASN A 152 -3.58 -18.47 -8.66
C ASN A 152 -4.16 -18.42 -7.24
N GLY A 153 -3.48 -17.68 -6.35
CA GLY A 153 -4.06 -17.18 -5.11
C GLY A 153 -4.38 -15.69 -5.25
N GLU A 154 -5.44 -15.21 -4.60
CA GLU A 154 -5.72 -13.77 -4.54
C GLU A 154 -4.56 -13.04 -3.83
N GLU A 155 -3.77 -12.28 -4.56
CA GLU A 155 -2.76 -11.39 -3.99
C GLU A 155 -3.45 -10.17 -3.37
N LYS A 156 -3.17 -9.92 -2.08
CA LYS A 156 -3.65 -8.71 -1.39
C LYS A 156 -3.10 -7.46 -2.05
N THR A 157 -3.90 -6.41 -2.10
CA THR A 157 -3.45 -5.10 -2.59
C THR A 157 -2.46 -4.44 -1.61
N ALA A 158 -1.60 -3.57 -2.11
CA ALA A 158 -0.69 -2.78 -1.26
C ALA A 158 -1.44 -1.92 -0.22
N SER A 159 -2.67 -1.49 -0.53
CA SER A 159 -3.54 -0.76 0.39
C SER A 159 -4.02 -1.62 1.56
N GLU A 160 -4.45 -2.86 1.27
CA GLU A 160 -4.86 -3.81 2.31
C GLU A 160 -3.69 -4.17 3.22
N ILE A 161 -2.52 -4.44 2.65
CA ILE A 161 -1.31 -4.74 3.41
C ILE A 161 -0.91 -3.56 4.32
N ALA A 162 -0.95 -2.34 3.80
CA ALA A 162 -0.65 -1.15 4.59
C ALA A 162 -1.68 -0.91 5.71
N GLY A 163 -2.97 -1.04 5.42
CA GLY A 163 -4.03 -0.84 6.41
C GLY A 163 -4.08 -1.92 7.50
N GLU A 164 -3.67 -3.14 7.19
CA GLU A 164 -3.58 -4.27 8.13
C GLU A 164 -2.30 -4.30 8.95
N ALA A 165 -1.28 -3.53 8.58
CA ALA A 165 -0.02 -3.49 9.30
C ALA A 165 -0.19 -3.02 10.75
N GLU A 166 0.62 -3.59 11.63
CA GLU A 166 0.61 -3.22 13.04
C GLU A 166 1.35 -1.91 13.29
N ILE A 167 0.77 -1.07 14.13
CA ILE A 167 1.38 0.16 14.61
C ILE A 167 1.22 0.25 16.14
N SER A 168 2.25 0.81 16.77
CA SER A 168 2.23 1.23 18.18
C SER A 168 2.17 2.75 18.21
N VAL A 169 1.17 3.27 18.94
CA VAL A 169 0.86 4.69 18.97
C VAL A 169 0.81 5.15 20.43
N PRO A 170 1.48 6.26 20.80
CA PRO A 170 1.42 6.77 22.17
C PRO A 170 -0.01 7.21 22.51
N GLY A 171 -0.60 6.60 23.55
CA GLY A 171 -1.97 6.88 24.02
C GLY A 171 -3.04 5.89 23.55
N GLY A 172 -2.69 4.86 22.77
CA GLY A 172 -3.63 3.86 22.25
C GLY A 172 -3.75 2.55 23.06
N GLY A 173 -3.17 2.49 24.27
CA GLY A 173 -3.26 1.34 25.17
C GLY A 173 -4.24 1.63 26.31
N GLY A 174 -5.22 0.75 26.51
CA GLY A 174 -6.31 0.93 27.47
C GLY A 174 -5.89 1.17 28.93
N ASP A 175 -6.88 1.58 29.71
CA ASP A 175 -6.87 1.96 31.12
C ASP A 175 -6.45 3.40 31.43
N ALA A 176 -7.34 4.34 31.11
CA ALA A 176 -7.49 5.55 31.90
C ALA A 176 -8.78 5.40 32.73
N GLY A 177 -8.72 4.58 33.77
CA GLY A 177 -9.57 4.73 34.93
C GLY A 177 -9.43 6.16 35.46
N LEU A 178 -10.34 7.04 35.00
CA LEU A 178 -10.64 8.28 35.69
C LEU A 178 -11.39 7.92 36.97
N ASP A 179 -10.63 7.50 37.98
CA ASP A 179 -11.03 7.70 39.37
C ASP A 179 -11.03 9.21 39.62
N ILE A 180 -12.16 9.84 39.26
CA ILE A 180 -12.56 11.12 39.81
C ILE A 180 -12.89 10.89 41.29
N ALA A 181 -11.84 10.97 42.10
CA ALA A 181 -11.95 11.15 43.54
C ALA A 181 -12.87 12.36 43.80
N SER A 182 -14.04 12.08 44.37
CA SER A 182 -14.88 13.08 45.00
C SER A 182 -14.38 13.29 46.41
N GLU A 183 -13.80 14.46 46.68
CA GLU A 183 -13.72 15.05 48.02
C GLU A 183 -13.79 16.58 47.92
#